data_AF-A0A7K2XGD4-F1
#
_entry.id   AF-A0A7K2XGD4-F1
#
_cell.length_a   1.000
_cell.length_b   1.000
_cell.length_c   1.000
_cell.angle_alpha   90.00
_cell.angle_beta   90.00
_cell.angle_gamma   90.00
#
_symmetry.space_group_name_H-M   'P 1'
#
loop_
_entity.id
_entity.type
_entity.pdbx_description
1 polymer ?
#
loop_
_entity_poly.entity_id
_entity_poly.type
_entity_poly.pdbx_seq_one_letter_code
_entity_poly.pdbx_strand_id
1 'polypeptide(L)'
;MSRTVLPRTVRAGLASFVVAAALSGLATTPAHASELTDMAALAKSQKGNGPCAGGGYDNGLNQNNSCNGHGGQSHAWCADFVGWVWSHYNVQGQSVLTDAASSFWTYGKKYGTLDDTPDVGDAVVYEYDAGQNWAQHVAMVTGVENGVVTITGGNESNSVRTNTTTKWRVGERPFGGQRISGYIAPKLQQAAPPRVSLSGATGTVSGVANLTAAATAGTYGVASVQYYVDGEAVSGKLTGAPYSFALDSSRFPDGKHIVSAEVTDTNGNTGASRAQVITSNGESTSTFHADFNGDGKADVGVLYDYGRNADGLYQTGLWTYLSTGSGFANPVKAWDSVGSGFGSWNWDRSKVT
;
A
#
# COMPACT_ATOMS: atom_id res chain seq x y z
N MET A 1 -41.78 -42.02 39.41
CA MET A 1 -40.45 -41.38 39.42
C MET A 1 -40.38 -40.37 38.29
N SER A 2 -39.83 -39.20 38.58
CA SER A 2 -39.98 -37.92 37.89
C SER A 2 -39.49 -37.87 36.44
N ARG A 3 -40.17 -37.02 35.66
CA ARG A 3 -39.73 -36.47 34.37
C ARG A 3 -38.35 -35.79 34.49
N THR A 4 -37.51 -35.91 33.46
CA THR A 4 -36.62 -34.82 33.06
C THR A 4 -36.48 -34.83 31.54
N VAL A 5 -37.13 -33.83 30.92
CA VAL A 5 -36.96 -33.45 29.52
C VAL A 5 -35.72 -32.57 29.47
N LEU A 6 -34.70 -32.96 28.70
CA LEU A 6 -33.53 -32.12 28.41
C LEU A 6 -33.86 -31.21 27.22
N PRO A 7 -33.59 -29.89 27.29
CA PRO A 7 -33.86 -28.97 26.20
C PRO A 7 -32.84 -29.14 25.07
N ARG A 8 -33.35 -29.05 23.83
CA ARG A 8 -32.56 -28.91 22.60
C ARG A 8 -31.72 -27.64 22.68
N THR A 9 -30.40 -27.80 22.72
CA THR A 9 -29.46 -26.70 22.48
C THR A 9 -29.44 -26.37 21.00
N VAL A 10 -30.06 -25.25 20.63
CA VAL A 10 -29.85 -24.60 19.33
C VAL A 10 -28.39 -24.12 19.31
N ARG A 11 -27.53 -24.84 18.58
CA ARG A 11 -26.22 -24.31 18.20
C ARG A 11 -26.43 -23.30 17.09
N ALA A 12 -26.61 -22.03 17.47
CA ALA A 12 -26.38 -20.92 16.56
C ALA A 12 -24.89 -20.92 16.20
N GLY A 13 -24.57 -21.36 14.98
CA GLY A 13 -23.24 -21.21 14.42
C GLY A 13 -22.98 -19.73 14.18
N LEU A 14 -22.35 -19.06 15.14
CA LEU A 14 -21.63 -17.82 14.88
C LEU A 14 -20.48 -18.15 13.93
N ALA A 15 -20.69 -17.91 12.64
CA ALA A 15 -19.61 -17.79 11.69
C ALA A 15 -18.82 -16.52 12.06
N SER A 16 -17.86 -16.68 12.95
CA SER A 16 -16.82 -15.68 13.17
C SER A 16 -16.01 -15.58 11.89
N PHE A 17 -16.35 -14.64 11.02
CA PHE A 17 -15.43 -14.15 10.00
C PHE A 17 -14.29 -13.42 10.71
N VAL A 18 -13.30 -14.19 11.15
CA VAL A 18 -11.95 -13.67 11.31
C VAL A 18 -11.43 -13.54 9.89
N VAL A 19 -11.68 -12.39 9.25
CA VAL A 19 -10.85 -11.97 8.13
C VAL A 19 -9.49 -11.66 8.74
N ALA A 20 -8.65 -12.68 8.81
CA ALA A 20 -7.23 -12.52 8.99
C ALA A 20 -6.79 -11.52 7.93
N ALA A 21 -6.30 -10.36 8.37
CA ALA A 21 -5.46 -9.54 7.52
C ALA A 21 -4.42 -10.51 6.95
N ALA A 22 -4.39 -10.66 5.63
CA ALA A 22 -3.33 -11.38 4.94
C ALA A 22 -2.04 -10.57 5.14
N LEU A 23 -1.44 -10.70 6.32
CA LEU A 23 -0.02 -10.48 6.55
C LEU A 23 0.72 -11.70 6.02
N SER A 24 0.65 -11.91 4.71
CA SER A 24 1.58 -12.82 4.03
C SER A 24 2.94 -12.14 3.97
N GLY A 25 3.78 -12.41 4.96
CA GLY A 25 5.20 -12.76 4.76
C GLY A 25 6.10 -11.86 3.92
N LEU A 26 5.85 -10.55 3.82
CA LEU A 26 6.90 -9.63 3.39
C LEU A 26 7.86 -9.48 4.56
N ALA A 27 9.12 -9.88 4.38
CA ALA A 27 10.19 -9.46 5.25
C ALA A 27 10.07 -7.93 5.38
N THR A 28 9.69 -7.44 6.55
CA THR A 28 9.63 -6.01 6.80
C THR A 28 11.08 -5.55 6.81
N THR A 29 11.59 -5.10 5.66
CA THR A 29 12.76 -4.24 5.65
C THR A 29 12.46 -3.14 6.66
N PRO A 30 13.36 -2.84 7.62
CA PRO A 30 13.13 -1.74 8.54
C PRO A 30 12.77 -0.51 7.70
N ALA A 31 11.68 0.19 8.05
CA ALA A 31 11.09 1.24 7.22
C ALA A 31 12.11 2.29 6.73
N HIS A 32 13.19 2.48 7.48
CA HIS A 32 14.28 3.40 7.16
C HIS A 32 15.22 2.92 6.03
N ALA A 33 15.37 1.61 5.80
CA ALA A 33 16.24 1.10 4.73
C ALA A 33 15.64 1.34 3.32
N SER A 34 14.30 1.30 3.20
CA SER A 34 13.63 1.70 1.95
C SER A 34 13.72 3.20 1.72
N GLU A 35 13.55 4.03 2.75
CA GLU A 35 13.63 5.50 2.62
C GLU A 35 15.01 5.97 2.12
N LEU A 36 16.10 5.40 2.62
CA LEU A 36 17.46 5.73 2.14
C LEU A 36 17.70 5.30 0.69
N THR A 37 17.10 4.18 0.27
CA THR A 37 17.16 3.71 -1.12
C THR A 37 16.35 4.61 -2.05
N ASP A 38 15.18 5.07 -1.59
CA ASP A 38 14.33 6.02 -2.31
C ASP A 38 15.02 7.38 -2.44
N MET A 39 15.69 7.87 -1.38
CA MET A 39 16.53 9.07 -1.43
C MET A 39 17.58 8.95 -2.54
N ALA A 40 18.29 7.82 -2.58
CA ALA A 40 19.29 7.56 -3.60
C ALA A 40 18.69 7.53 -5.02
N ALA A 41 17.48 6.99 -5.17
CA ALA A 41 16.75 7.00 -6.43
C ALA A 41 16.36 8.42 -6.86
N LEU A 42 15.85 9.24 -5.94
CA LEU A 42 15.51 10.65 -6.18
C LEU A 42 16.75 11.45 -6.63
N ALA A 43 17.87 11.30 -5.95
CA ALA A 43 19.10 11.99 -6.34
C ALA A 43 19.57 11.55 -7.74
N LYS A 44 19.58 10.24 -8.01
CA LYS A 44 19.95 9.70 -9.34
C LYS A 44 19.02 10.17 -10.45
N SER A 45 17.74 10.40 -10.17
CA SER A 45 16.76 10.87 -11.16
C SER A 45 17.07 12.29 -11.65
N GLN A 46 17.89 13.05 -10.93
CA GLN A 46 18.29 14.40 -11.33
C GLN A 46 19.54 14.43 -12.21
N LYS A 47 20.17 13.30 -12.51
CA LYS A 47 21.42 13.25 -13.30
C LYS A 47 21.29 14.03 -14.62
N GLY A 48 22.25 14.91 -14.86
CA GLY A 48 22.32 15.78 -16.04
C GLY A 48 21.59 17.12 -15.88
N ASN A 49 20.75 17.27 -14.86
CA ASN A 49 20.04 18.52 -14.62
C ASN A 49 20.96 19.62 -14.07
N GLY A 50 20.68 20.87 -14.47
CA GLY A 50 21.34 22.05 -13.94
C GLY A 50 20.70 22.59 -12.65
N PRO A 51 21.19 23.73 -12.13
CA PRO A 51 20.73 24.32 -10.87
C PRO A 51 19.27 24.77 -10.83
N CYS A 52 18.59 24.91 -11.97
CA CYS A 52 17.20 25.38 -12.03
C CYS A 52 16.17 24.25 -12.21
N ALA A 53 16.61 23.00 -12.30
CA ALA A 53 15.69 21.88 -12.38
C ALA A 53 14.89 21.74 -11.08
N GLY A 54 13.67 21.22 -11.20
CA GLY A 54 12.75 21.12 -10.06
C GLY A 54 12.30 22.48 -9.48
N GLY A 55 12.51 23.59 -10.21
CA GLY A 55 12.24 24.94 -9.69
C GLY A 55 13.42 25.55 -8.92
N GLY A 56 14.58 24.90 -8.94
CA GLY A 56 15.72 25.20 -8.07
C GLY A 56 15.71 24.31 -6.83
N TYR A 57 16.85 23.73 -6.52
CA TYR A 57 17.06 22.93 -5.32
C TYR A 57 17.13 23.86 -4.11
N ASP A 58 16.21 23.70 -3.16
CA ASP A 58 16.29 24.23 -1.80
C ASP A 58 15.38 23.42 -0.86
N ASN A 59 15.58 23.58 0.45
CA ASN A 59 14.73 22.96 1.47
C ASN A 59 13.81 23.95 2.21
N GLY A 60 13.77 25.21 1.78
CA GLY A 60 12.92 26.27 2.32
C GLY A 60 13.30 26.78 3.70
N LEU A 61 14.42 26.31 4.28
CA LEU A 61 14.87 26.68 5.62
C LEU A 61 16.03 27.67 5.54
N ASN A 62 17.25 27.17 5.61
CA ASN A 62 18.48 27.99 5.57
C ASN A 62 19.30 27.75 4.30
N GLN A 63 18.72 27.03 3.34
CA GLN A 63 19.24 26.89 1.99
C GLN A 63 18.49 27.81 1.04
N ASN A 64 19.23 28.49 0.19
CA ASN A 64 18.69 29.35 -0.84
C ASN A 64 18.45 28.54 -2.12
N ASN A 65 17.47 28.99 -2.91
CA ASN A 65 17.18 28.42 -4.21
C ASN A 65 18.40 28.44 -5.14
N SER A 66 18.87 27.26 -5.54
CA SER A 66 20.07 27.11 -6.36
C SER A 66 20.02 27.82 -7.72
N CYS A 67 18.82 28.14 -8.22
CA CYS A 67 18.63 28.82 -9.50
C CYS A 67 18.89 30.34 -9.42
N ASN A 68 18.55 30.98 -8.29
CA ASN A 68 18.41 32.45 -8.20
C ASN A 68 19.14 33.07 -6.99
N GLY A 69 20.17 32.43 -6.44
CA GLY A 69 21.03 32.99 -5.39
C GLY A 69 21.68 34.34 -5.76
N HIS A 70 22.15 35.10 -4.75
CA HIS A 70 22.93 36.33 -4.92
C HIS A 70 22.42 37.36 -5.97
N GLY A 71 21.13 37.70 -5.94
CA GLY A 71 20.57 38.72 -6.85
C GLY A 71 20.14 38.18 -8.22
N GLY A 72 19.78 36.89 -8.30
CA GLY A 72 19.18 36.27 -9.49
C GLY A 72 20.13 35.43 -10.33
N GLN A 73 21.27 34.98 -9.79
CA GLN A 73 22.22 34.11 -10.47
C GLN A 73 22.36 32.76 -9.76
N SER A 74 22.66 31.69 -10.50
CA SER A 74 22.99 30.41 -9.88
C SER A 74 24.28 30.51 -9.07
N HIS A 75 24.27 30.04 -7.83
CA HIS A 75 25.45 30.01 -6.94
C HIS A 75 26.01 28.60 -6.77
N ALA A 76 26.99 28.38 -5.89
CA ALA A 76 27.47 27.03 -5.62
C ALA A 76 26.39 26.20 -4.91
N TRP A 77 25.85 25.18 -5.59
CA TRP A 77 24.59 24.54 -5.19
C TRP A 77 24.72 23.06 -4.79
N CYS A 78 25.93 22.62 -4.48
CA CYS A 78 26.17 21.23 -4.07
C CYS A 78 25.46 20.88 -2.75
N ALA A 79 25.46 21.81 -1.79
CA ALA A 79 24.75 21.66 -0.53
C ALA A 79 23.23 21.72 -0.72
N ASP A 80 22.74 22.66 -1.53
CA ASP A 80 21.31 22.80 -1.81
C ASP A 80 20.74 21.54 -2.44
N PHE A 81 21.48 20.91 -3.36
CA PHE A 81 21.06 19.65 -3.97
C PHE A 81 20.90 18.53 -2.93
N VAL A 82 21.91 18.28 -2.10
CA VAL A 82 21.83 17.20 -1.09
C VAL A 82 20.78 17.52 -0.04
N GLY A 83 20.66 18.78 0.37
CA GLY A 83 19.67 19.22 1.36
C GLY A 83 18.25 19.19 0.82
N TRP A 84 18.05 19.49 -0.47
CA TRP A 84 16.81 19.28 -1.19
C TRP A 84 16.46 17.79 -1.26
N VAL A 85 17.41 16.90 -1.60
CA VAL A 85 17.10 15.46 -1.58
C VAL A 85 16.65 15.02 -0.19
N TRP A 86 17.38 15.40 0.86
CA TRP A 86 17.02 15.08 2.24
C TRP A 86 15.68 15.70 2.67
N SER A 87 15.25 16.83 2.09
CA SER A 87 14.02 17.52 2.47
C SER A 87 12.74 16.82 2.01
N HIS A 88 12.83 15.93 1.02
CA HIS A 88 11.70 15.08 0.60
C HIS A 88 11.39 13.98 1.62
N TYR A 89 12.23 13.83 2.64
CA TYR A 89 12.11 12.80 3.66
C TYR A 89 12.14 13.41 5.06
N ASN A 90 11.69 12.64 6.04
CA ASN A 90 11.55 13.09 7.43
C ASN A 90 12.90 13.15 8.19
N VAL A 91 13.90 13.79 7.59
CA VAL A 91 15.23 13.99 8.18
C VAL A 91 15.14 15.02 9.29
N GLN A 92 15.53 14.64 10.51
CA GLN A 92 15.58 15.52 11.67
C GLN A 92 16.56 16.66 11.42
N GLY A 93 16.21 17.90 11.77
CA GLY A 93 17.21 18.95 11.93
C GLY A 93 17.71 19.60 10.64
N GLN A 94 16.93 19.56 9.56
CA GLN A 94 17.27 20.19 8.27
C GLN A 94 17.57 21.69 8.39
N SER A 95 17.06 22.38 9.43
CA SER A 95 17.42 23.78 9.71
C SER A 95 18.90 23.99 10.07
N VAL A 96 19.69 22.94 10.29
CA VAL A 96 21.14 23.05 10.44
C VAL A 96 21.84 23.20 9.08
N LEU A 97 21.21 22.71 8.01
CA LEU A 97 21.77 22.73 6.66
C LEU A 97 21.65 24.12 6.05
N THR A 98 22.73 24.58 5.42
CA THR A 98 22.81 25.85 4.71
C THR A 98 23.41 25.65 3.33
N ASP A 99 23.58 26.71 2.55
CA ASP A 99 24.27 26.70 1.25
C ASP A 99 25.74 26.21 1.35
N ALA A 100 26.30 26.21 2.57
CA ALA A 100 27.66 25.76 2.81
C ALA A 100 27.73 24.23 2.93
N ALA A 101 28.63 23.59 2.20
CA ALA A 101 28.91 22.16 2.32
C ALA A 101 29.33 21.74 3.75
N SER A 102 29.98 22.63 4.50
CA SER A 102 30.37 22.39 5.90
C SER A 102 29.18 22.27 6.87
N SER A 103 27.98 22.71 6.47
CA SER A 103 26.77 22.56 7.27
C SER A 103 26.42 21.09 7.49
N PHE A 104 26.71 20.20 6.53
CA PHE A 104 26.53 18.75 6.68
C PHE A 104 27.48 18.15 7.72
N TRP A 105 28.73 18.62 7.77
CA TRP A 105 29.65 18.22 8.83
C TRP A 105 29.18 18.70 10.22
N THR A 106 28.65 19.93 10.28
CA THR A 106 28.04 20.49 11.50
C THR A 106 26.83 19.67 11.94
N TYR A 107 25.98 19.27 10.99
CA TYR A 107 24.86 18.37 11.19
C TYR A 107 25.33 17.03 11.78
N GLY A 108 26.31 16.39 11.16
CA GLY A 108 26.84 15.09 11.58
C GLY A 108 27.36 15.10 13.02
N LYS A 109 28.10 16.16 13.41
CA LYS A 109 28.50 16.34 14.82
C LYS A 109 27.32 16.51 15.76
N LYS A 110 26.33 17.33 15.38
CA LYS A 110 25.18 17.65 16.23
C LYS A 110 24.30 16.43 16.49
N TYR A 111 24.09 15.60 15.47
CA TYR A 111 23.19 14.44 15.55
C TYR A 111 23.92 13.12 15.81
N GLY A 112 25.26 13.13 15.86
CA GLY A 112 26.09 11.95 16.12
C GLY A 112 26.06 10.96 14.96
N THR A 113 25.96 11.44 13.73
CA THR A 113 25.81 10.63 12.51
C THR A 113 27.02 10.69 11.58
N LEU A 114 28.15 11.19 12.10
CA LEU A 114 29.40 11.22 11.36
C LEU A 114 30.08 9.84 11.41
N ASP A 115 30.43 9.32 10.25
CA ASP A 115 31.02 8.00 10.05
C ASP A 115 32.22 8.06 9.07
N ASP A 116 33.05 7.02 9.09
CA ASP A 116 34.14 6.79 8.15
C ASP A 116 33.80 5.79 7.04
N THR A 117 32.67 5.10 7.18
CA THR A 117 32.17 4.11 6.24
C THR A 117 30.92 4.64 5.54
N PRO A 118 30.83 4.54 4.20
CA PRO A 118 29.68 5.02 3.46
C PRO A 118 28.50 4.05 3.55
N ASP A 119 27.32 4.60 3.83
CA ASP A 119 26.03 3.97 3.61
C ASP A 119 25.21 4.73 2.56
N VAL A 120 24.25 4.03 1.95
CA VAL A 120 23.32 4.66 0.99
C VAL A 120 22.50 5.74 1.71
N GLY A 121 22.44 6.94 1.12
CA GLY A 121 21.74 8.11 1.67
C GLY A 121 22.66 9.08 2.41
N ASP A 122 23.89 8.68 2.73
CA ASP A 122 24.85 9.54 3.41
C ASP A 122 25.25 10.75 2.56
N ALA A 123 25.46 11.88 3.21
CA ALA A 123 26.21 12.98 2.63
C ALA A 123 27.72 12.67 2.74
N VAL A 124 28.45 12.74 1.64
CA VAL A 124 29.91 12.69 1.61
C VAL A 124 30.46 14.12 1.58
N VAL A 125 31.25 14.49 2.59
CA VAL A 125 31.84 15.83 2.70
C VAL A 125 33.30 15.79 2.27
N TYR A 126 33.69 16.74 1.42
CA TYR A 126 35.04 16.84 0.88
C TYR A 126 35.80 18.06 1.41
N GLU A 127 37.09 17.84 1.71
CA GLU A 127 38.05 18.88 2.09
C GLU A 127 37.55 19.77 3.25
N TYR A 128 36.89 19.16 4.24
CA TYR A 128 36.51 19.85 5.47
C TYR A 128 37.75 20.33 6.24
N ASP A 129 37.75 21.62 6.57
CA ASP A 129 38.71 22.31 7.44
C ASP A 129 37.98 22.75 8.72
N ALA A 130 38.37 22.15 9.85
CA ALA A 130 37.79 22.43 11.16
C ALA A 130 38.12 23.84 11.68
N GLY A 131 39.26 24.42 11.29
CA GLY A 131 39.69 25.74 11.73
C GLY A 131 38.89 26.87 11.07
N GLN A 132 38.39 26.63 9.86
CA GLN A 132 37.58 27.59 9.09
C GLN A 132 36.09 27.26 9.07
N ASN A 133 35.71 26.08 9.59
CA ASN A 133 34.38 25.48 9.42
C ASN A 133 33.90 25.54 7.96
N TRP A 134 34.78 25.15 7.05
CA TRP A 134 34.57 25.23 5.62
C TRP A 134 34.81 23.86 4.99
N ALA A 135 34.03 23.52 3.96
CA ALA A 135 34.23 22.33 3.15
C ALA A 135 34.13 22.72 1.69
N GLN A 136 34.90 22.06 0.84
CA GLN A 136 34.93 22.38 -0.58
C GLN A 136 33.67 21.91 -1.30
N HIS A 137 33.15 20.74 -0.92
CA HIS A 137 32.04 20.12 -1.62
C HIS A 137 31.28 19.13 -0.72
N VAL A 138 30.04 18.89 -1.09
CA VAL A 138 29.21 17.80 -0.54
C VAL A 138 28.45 17.14 -1.68
N ALA A 139 28.36 15.82 -1.63
CA ALA A 139 27.54 15.01 -2.53
C ALA A 139 26.83 13.93 -1.72
N MET A 140 26.01 13.09 -2.36
CA MET A 140 25.29 12.03 -1.68
C MET A 140 25.76 10.65 -2.15
N VAL A 141 25.96 9.73 -1.21
CA VAL A 141 26.17 8.31 -1.50
C VAL A 141 24.84 7.73 -1.96
N THR A 142 24.81 7.19 -3.17
CA THR A 142 23.59 6.65 -3.79
C THR A 142 23.71 5.17 -4.14
N GLY A 143 24.79 4.51 -3.73
CA GLY A 143 24.97 3.07 -3.88
C GLY A 143 26.26 2.62 -3.22
N VAL A 144 26.20 1.49 -2.54
CA VAL A 144 27.37 0.82 -1.95
C VAL A 144 27.23 -0.66 -2.28
N GLU A 145 28.07 -1.15 -3.18
CA GLU A 145 27.98 -2.53 -3.65
C GLU A 145 29.36 -3.06 -4.01
N ASN A 146 29.71 -4.25 -3.50
CA ASN A 146 30.94 -4.96 -3.85
C ASN A 146 32.23 -4.11 -3.73
N GLY A 147 32.31 -3.25 -2.70
CA GLY A 147 33.44 -2.35 -2.46
C GLY A 147 33.54 -1.15 -3.41
N VAL A 148 32.52 -0.95 -4.25
CA VAL A 148 32.35 0.22 -5.11
C VAL A 148 31.27 1.12 -4.52
N VAL A 149 31.57 2.41 -4.43
CA VAL A 149 30.64 3.42 -3.94
C VAL A 149 30.21 4.31 -5.10
N THR A 150 28.90 4.51 -5.25
CA THR A 150 28.27 5.41 -6.21
C THR A 150 27.91 6.71 -5.50
N ILE A 151 28.35 7.84 -6.05
CA ILE A 151 28.14 9.17 -5.49
C ILE A 151 27.43 10.03 -6.53
N THR A 152 26.37 10.71 -6.10
CA THR A 152 25.63 11.67 -6.91
C THR A 152 25.71 13.05 -6.27
N GLY A 153 26.28 14.03 -6.97
CA GLY A 153 26.46 15.39 -6.47
C GLY A 153 25.95 16.44 -7.44
N GLY A 154 25.51 17.56 -6.89
CA GLY A 154 25.14 18.76 -7.63
C GLY A 154 26.35 19.67 -7.87
N ASN A 155 26.23 20.60 -8.81
CA ASN A 155 27.28 21.55 -9.18
C ASN A 155 28.58 20.90 -9.71
N GLU A 156 28.54 19.65 -10.15
CA GLU A 156 29.68 18.96 -10.73
C GLU A 156 29.80 19.32 -12.22
N SER A 157 30.60 20.34 -12.53
CA SER A 157 30.60 21.02 -13.84
C SER A 157 29.23 21.58 -14.21
N ASN A 158 28.59 22.27 -13.26
CA ASN A 158 27.29 22.92 -13.40
C ASN A 158 26.11 21.97 -13.75
N SER A 159 26.22 20.68 -13.38
CA SER A 159 25.14 19.69 -13.52
C SER A 159 25.15 18.71 -12.36
N VAL A 160 24.06 17.98 -12.16
CA VAL A 160 24.06 16.79 -11.31
C VAL A 160 24.81 15.68 -12.04
N ARG A 161 25.79 15.07 -11.37
CA ARG A 161 26.54 13.93 -11.92
C ARG A 161 26.51 12.77 -10.95
N THR A 162 26.67 11.58 -11.53
CA THR A 162 26.76 10.33 -10.78
C THR A 162 28.01 9.61 -11.23
N ASN A 163 28.93 9.36 -10.29
CA ASN A 163 30.20 8.72 -10.53
C ASN A 163 30.41 7.57 -9.54
N THR A 164 31.28 6.62 -9.88
CA THR A 164 31.62 5.48 -9.01
C THR A 164 33.10 5.46 -8.67
N THR A 165 33.44 4.99 -7.47
CA THR A 165 34.82 4.90 -7.00
C THR A 165 35.04 3.69 -6.10
N THR A 166 36.22 3.09 -6.17
CA THR A 166 36.75 2.17 -5.14
C THR A 166 37.60 2.88 -4.09
N LYS A 167 37.96 4.14 -4.35
CA LYS A 167 38.66 5.04 -3.43
C LYS A 167 37.66 5.83 -2.60
N TRP A 168 37.00 5.15 -1.66
CA TRP A 168 35.95 5.72 -0.82
C TRP A 168 36.38 5.88 0.64
N ARG A 169 37.59 5.46 1.04
CA ARG A 169 37.99 5.58 2.43
C ARG A 169 38.23 7.04 2.79
N VAL A 170 37.89 7.44 4.01
CA VAL A 170 38.25 8.76 4.54
C VAL A 170 39.76 9.00 4.38
N GLY A 171 40.11 10.18 3.85
CA GLY A 171 41.48 10.53 3.50
C GLY A 171 41.85 10.28 2.04
N GLU A 172 41.14 9.40 1.33
CA GLU A 172 41.37 9.17 -0.10
C GLU A 172 40.81 10.30 -0.97
N ARG A 173 41.30 10.36 -2.22
CA ARG A 173 41.02 11.42 -3.19
C ARG A 173 40.42 10.88 -4.49
N PRO A 174 39.13 10.54 -4.53
CA PRO A 174 38.47 10.15 -5.78
C PRO A 174 38.30 11.35 -6.74
N PHE A 175 37.83 11.06 -7.95
CA PHE A 175 37.35 12.03 -8.97
C PHE A 175 38.29 13.21 -9.29
N GLY A 176 39.60 13.04 -9.12
CA GLY A 176 40.58 14.04 -9.54
C GLY A 176 41.11 14.96 -8.44
N GLY A 177 40.86 14.68 -7.15
CA GLY A 177 41.77 15.18 -6.10
C GLY A 177 41.18 15.67 -4.78
N GLN A 178 39.86 15.70 -4.61
CA GLN A 178 39.26 16.15 -3.35
C GLN A 178 39.30 15.05 -2.30
N ARG A 179 39.84 15.35 -1.11
CA ARG A 179 39.89 14.42 0.02
C ARG A 179 38.50 14.21 0.60
N ILE A 180 38.10 12.95 0.76
CA ILE A 180 36.93 12.59 1.57
C ILE A 180 37.26 12.88 3.03
N SER A 181 36.48 13.77 3.66
CA SER A 181 36.63 14.07 5.08
C SER A 181 35.78 13.15 5.95
N GLY A 182 34.65 12.66 5.46
CA GLY A 182 33.74 11.78 6.20
C GLY A 182 32.38 11.64 5.54
N TYR A 183 31.59 10.72 6.10
CA TYR A 183 30.22 10.43 5.71
C TYR A 183 29.27 10.86 6.82
N ILE A 184 28.09 11.38 6.45
CA ILE A 184 27.11 11.88 7.39
C ILE A 184 25.76 11.28 7.05
N ALA A 185 25.28 10.39 7.90
CA ALA A 185 23.96 9.80 7.74
C ALA A 185 22.85 10.81 8.08
N PRO A 186 21.76 10.88 7.28
CA PRO A 186 20.58 11.63 7.66
C PRO A 186 19.90 10.94 8.84
N LYS A 187 19.58 11.71 9.89
CA LYS A 187 18.83 11.17 11.03
C LYS A 187 17.34 11.13 10.73
N LEU A 188 16.86 10.02 10.20
CA LEU A 188 15.44 9.80 9.94
C LEU A 188 14.63 9.79 11.24
N GLN A 189 13.53 10.53 11.27
CA GLN A 189 12.55 10.49 12.34
C GLN A 189 11.43 9.50 12.00
N GLN A 190 10.85 8.90 13.03
CA GLN A 190 9.67 8.05 12.84
C GLN A 190 8.55 8.83 12.13
N ALA A 191 8.11 8.32 10.99
CA ALA A 191 6.98 8.90 10.27
C ALA A 191 5.66 8.59 10.99
N ALA A 192 4.79 9.59 11.09
CA ALA A 192 3.41 9.41 11.51
C ALA A 192 2.58 9.00 10.27
N PRO A 193 1.80 7.91 10.33
CA PRO A 193 0.97 7.47 9.20
C PRO A 193 -0.21 8.42 8.97
N PRO A 194 -0.72 8.51 7.72
CA PRO A 194 -1.93 9.26 7.43
C PRO A 194 -3.15 8.64 8.14
N ARG A 195 -4.20 9.43 8.33
CA ARG A 195 -5.45 9.00 8.95
C ARG A 195 -6.63 9.27 8.04
N VAL A 196 -7.65 8.44 8.12
CA VAL A 196 -8.90 8.62 7.40
C VAL A 196 -10.07 8.33 8.31
N SER A 197 -11.16 9.07 8.16
CA SER A 197 -12.46 8.73 8.76
C SER A 197 -13.52 8.68 7.68
N LEU A 198 -14.47 7.76 7.84
CA LEU A 198 -15.51 7.47 6.86
C LEU A 198 -16.87 8.00 7.37
N SER A 199 -17.64 8.60 6.48
CA SER A 199 -19.02 9.06 6.73
C SER A 199 -19.91 8.86 5.50
N GLY A 200 -21.23 9.02 5.65
CA GLY A 200 -22.20 9.04 4.55
C GLY A 200 -23.07 7.79 4.45
N ALA A 201 -22.50 6.59 4.42
CA ALA A 201 -23.28 5.34 4.45
C ALA A 201 -23.15 4.66 5.81
N THR A 202 -24.15 4.82 6.66
CA THR A 202 -24.26 4.11 7.94
C THR A 202 -25.64 3.49 8.05
N GLY A 203 -25.71 2.24 8.53
CA GLY A 203 -26.98 1.53 8.66
C GLY A 203 -27.44 0.90 7.35
N THR A 204 -28.74 0.93 7.07
CA THR A 204 -29.32 0.29 5.89
C THR A 204 -29.23 1.18 4.65
N VAL A 205 -28.69 0.66 3.57
CA VAL A 205 -28.51 1.32 2.27
C VAL A 205 -29.33 0.58 1.22
N SER A 206 -30.05 1.34 0.40
CA SER A 206 -30.77 0.87 -0.78
C SER A 206 -30.57 1.88 -1.90
N GLY A 207 -30.21 1.41 -3.10
CA GLY A 207 -29.81 2.29 -4.21
C GLY A 207 -28.43 2.90 -4.02
N VAL A 208 -28.28 4.20 -4.34
CA VAL A 208 -26.98 4.89 -4.29
C VAL A 208 -26.81 5.65 -2.97
N ALA A 209 -25.72 5.37 -2.24
CA ALA A 209 -25.29 6.13 -1.08
C ALA A 209 -23.96 6.83 -1.32
N ASN A 210 -23.85 8.11 -0.95
CA ASN A 210 -22.61 8.85 -1.07
C ASN A 210 -21.73 8.63 0.17
N LEU A 211 -20.57 8.03 -0.04
CA LEU A 211 -19.50 7.96 0.94
C LEU A 211 -18.63 9.21 0.85
N THR A 212 -18.21 9.71 2.00
CA THR A 212 -17.20 10.78 2.10
C THR A 212 -16.15 10.40 3.13
N ALA A 213 -14.89 10.52 2.73
CA ALA A 213 -13.74 10.26 3.56
C ALA A 213 -13.06 11.58 3.92
N ALA A 214 -12.82 11.81 5.21
CA ALA A 214 -11.96 12.88 5.68
C ALA A 214 -10.57 12.31 5.94
N ALA A 215 -9.63 12.63 5.06
CA ALA A 215 -8.24 12.23 5.17
C ALA A 215 -7.39 13.34 5.78
N THR A 216 -6.55 12.98 6.75
CA THR A 216 -5.60 13.88 7.40
C THR A 216 -4.20 13.35 7.16
N ALA A 217 -3.30 14.24 6.72
CA ALA A 217 -1.89 13.93 6.55
C ALA A 217 -1.25 13.54 7.90
N GLY A 218 -0.27 12.64 7.84
CA GLY A 218 0.63 12.35 8.94
C GLY A 218 1.89 13.21 8.81
N THR A 219 3.04 12.56 8.71
CA THR A 219 4.31 13.23 8.34
C THR A 219 4.30 13.68 6.88
N TYR A 220 3.82 12.84 5.97
CA TYR A 220 3.77 13.12 4.54
C TYR A 220 2.35 13.49 4.10
N GLY A 221 2.25 14.26 3.02
CA GLY A 221 0.99 14.72 2.46
C GLY A 221 0.12 13.56 1.94
N VAL A 222 -1.20 13.74 1.94
CA VAL A 222 -2.12 12.73 1.40
C VAL A 222 -1.95 12.64 -0.12
N ALA A 223 -1.67 11.44 -0.64
CA ALA A 223 -1.57 11.18 -2.07
C ALA A 223 -2.91 10.69 -2.66
N SER A 224 -3.59 9.78 -1.95
CA SER A 224 -4.87 9.26 -2.43
C SER A 224 -5.75 8.66 -1.33
N VAL A 225 -7.05 8.58 -1.60
CA VAL A 225 -8.00 7.75 -0.85
C VAL A 225 -8.65 6.72 -1.78
N GLN A 226 -8.84 5.49 -1.32
CA GLN A 226 -9.53 4.44 -2.06
C GLN A 226 -10.58 3.73 -1.18
N TYR A 227 -11.72 3.40 -1.79
CA TYR A 227 -12.84 2.75 -1.11
C TYR A 227 -12.91 1.26 -1.43
N TYR A 228 -13.33 0.49 -0.42
CA TYR A 228 -13.49 -0.95 -0.49
C TYR A 228 -14.81 -1.40 0.14
N VAL A 229 -15.35 -2.50 -0.35
CA VAL A 229 -16.47 -3.23 0.26
C VAL A 229 -16.04 -4.68 0.43
N ASP A 230 -16.09 -5.19 1.66
CA ASP A 230 -15.65 -6.53 2.06
C ASP A 230 -14.20 -6.86 1.65
N GLY A 231 -13.36 -5.83 1.54
CA GLY A 231 -11.96 -5.96 1.13
C GLY A 231 -11.72 -5.80 -0.38
N GLU A 232 -12.77 -5.76 -1.20
CA GLU A 232 -12.66 -5.56 -2.65
C GLU A 232 -12.72 -4.07 -2.99
N ALA A 233 -11.82 -3.61 -3.87
CA ALA A 233 -11.76 -2.21 -4.27
C ALA A 233 -12.97 -1.83 -5.13
N VAL A 234 -13.73 -0.83 -4.70
CA VAL A 234 -14.95 -0.35 -5.40
C VAL A 234 -14.75 0.99 -6.08
N SER A 235 -13.67 1.71 -5.75
CA SER A 235 -13.26 2.94 -6.42
C SER A 235 -11.84 2.84 -6.97
N GLY A 236 -11.49 3.73 -7.91
CA GLY A 236 -10.10 4.08 -8.16
C GLY A 236 -9.50 4.89 -7.01
N LYS A 237 -8.19 5.19 -7.09
CA LYS A 237 -7.51 6.10 -6.17
C LYS A 237 -7.95 7.54 -6.44
N LEU A 238 -8.61 8.16 -5.46
CA LEU A 238 -9.02 9.55 -5.50
C LEU A 238 -7.87 10.43 -5.01
N THR A 239 -7.32 11.30 -5.86
CA THR A 239 -6.11 12.09 -5.58
C THR A 239 -6.39 13.54 -5.20
N GLY A 240 -7.66 13.92 -5.02
CA GLY A 240 -8.06 15.28 -4.66
C GLY A 240 -9.32 15.29 -3.82
N ALA A 241 -9.39 16.23 -2.88
CA ALA A 241 -10.59 16.47 -2.08
C ALA A 241 -11.67 17.22 -2.90
N PRO A 242 -12.97 16.98 -2.63
CA PRO A 242 -13.52 16.06 -1.65
C PRO A 242 -13.38 14.58 -2.08
N TYR A 243 -12.94 13.71 -1.16
CA TYR A 243 -12.79 12.28 -1.41
C TYR A 243 -14.15 11.59 -1.30
N SER A 244 -14.99 11.74 -2.32
CA SER A 244 -16.35 11.21 -2.33
C SER A 244 -16.53 10.06 -3.32
N PHE A 245 -17.36 9.08 -2.97
CA PHE A 245 -17.68 7.93 -3.81
C PHE A 245 -19.17 7.58 -3.73
N ALA A 246 -19.82 7.42 -4.88
CA ALA A 246 -21.20 6.99 -4.97
C ALA A 246 -21.27 5.46 -4.96
N LEU A 247 -21.59 4.89 -3.79
CA LEU A 247 -21.76 3.45 -3.60
C LEU A 247 -23.14 3.03 -4.11
N ASP A 248 -23.16 2.31 -5.22
CA ASP A 248 -24.37 1.63 -5.71
C ASP A 248 -24.52 0.28 -5.00
N SER A 249 -25.48 0.19 -4.08
CA SER A 249 -25.73 -1.01 -3.28
C SER A 249 -26.31 -2.17 -4.08
N SER A 250 -26.88 -1.95 -5.28
CA SER A 250 -27.42 -3.02 -6.13
C SER A 250 -26.35 -3.98 -6.66
N ARG A 251 -25.07 -3.60 -6.52
CA ARG A 251 -23.91 -4.39 -6.93
C ARG A 251 -23.47 -5.40 -5.87
N PHE A 252 -24.12 -5.41 -4.71
CA PHE A 252 -23.81 -6.28 -3.58
C PHE A 252 -25.08 -7.04 -3.17
N PRO A 253 -24.96 -8.32 -2.75
CA PRO A 253 -26.09 -9.07 -2.19
C PRO A 253 -26.74 -8.33 -1.03
N ASP A 254 -27.99 -8.64 -0.69
CA ASP A 254 -28.61 -8.10 0.51
C ASP A 254 -28.00 -8.73 1.77
N GLY A 255 -27.51 -7.89 2.69
CA GLY A 255 -26.82 -8.39 3.87
C GLY A 255 -25.92 -7.36 4.55
N LYS A 256 -25.14 -7.84 5.52
CA LYS A 256 -24.14 -7.01 6.21
C LYS A 256 -22.88 -6.94 5.36
N HIS A 257 -22.41 -5.73 5.10
CA HIS A 257 -21.16 -5.45 4.41
C HIS A 257 -20.27 -4.53 5.24
N ILE A 258 -18.95 -4.69 5.08
CA ILE A 258 -17.97 -3.77 5.66
C ILE A 258 -17.50 -2.83 4.56
N VAL A 259 -17.80 -1.54 4.73
CA VAL A 259 -17.24 -0.49 3.90
C VAL A 259 -15.98 0.03 4.58
N SER A 260 -14.90 0.17 3.81
CA SER A 260 -13.68 0.78 4.32
C SER A 260 -13.12 1.81 3.36
N ALA A 261 -12.41 2.79 3.92
CA ALA A 261 -11.59 3.72 3.18
C ALA A 261 -10.14 3.54 3.62
N GLU A 262 -9.22 3.55 2.66
CA GLU A 262 -7.78 3.58 2.88
C GLU A 262 -7.24 4.90 2.34
N VAL A 263 -6.40 5.57 3.12
CA VAL A 263 -5.61 6.71 2.70
C VAL A 263 -4.17 6.27 2.50
N THR A 264 -3.55 6.72 1.42
CA THR A 264 -2.11 6.56 1.14
C THR A 264 -1.47 7.94 1.11
N ASP A 265 -0.33 8.12 1.78
CA ASP A 265 0.47 9.34 1.68
C ASP A 265 1.45 9.31 0.49
N THR A 266 2.16 10.41 0.24
CA THR A 266 3.12 10.53 -0.88
C THR A 266 4.35 9.64 -0.75
N ASN A 267 4.59 9.06 0.44
CA ASN A 267 5.67 8.13 0.71
C ASN A 267 5.18 6.67 0.77
N GLY A 268 3.92 6.43 0.38
CA GLY A 268 3.32 5.08 0.34
C GLY A 268 2.82 4.55 1.68
N ASN A 269 2.88 5.32 2.78
CA ASN A 269 2.31 4.86 4.05
C ASN A 269 0.79 4.89 3.99
N THR A 270 0.16 3.91 4.64
CA THR A 270 -1.29 3.74 4.61
C THR A 270 -1.95 3.91 5.97
N GLY A 271 -3.16 4.44 5.98
CA GLY A 271 -4.08 4.43 7.12
C GLY A 271 -5.47 4.00 6.66
N ALA A 272 -6.24 3.32 7.52
CA ALA A 272 -7.54 2.80 7.14
C ALA A 272 -8.63 3.08 8.19
N SER A 273 -9.87 3.16 7.72
CA SER A 273 -11.09 3.26 8.54
C SER A 273 -12.16 2.32 8.01
N ARG A 274 -13.05 1.87 8.90
CA ARG A 274 -14.09 0.87 8.61
C ARG A 274 -15.42 1.31 9.20
N ALA A 275 -16.50 1.09 8.46
CA ALA A 275 -17.87 1.20 8.93
C ALA A 275 -18.69 0.00 8.41
N GLN A 276 -19.68 -0.44 9.18
CA GLN A 276 -20.59 -1.48 8.72
C GLN A 276 -21.83 -0.85 8.07
N VAL A 277 -22.25 -1.40 6.93
CA VAL A 277 -23.52 -1.09 6.28
C VAL A 277 -24.35 -2.36 6.11
N ILE A 278 -25.65 -2.20 5.90
CA ILE A 278 -26.56 -3.29 5.56
C ILE A 278 -27.17 -2.93 4.21
N THR A 279 -26.97 -3.74 3.18
CA THR A 279 -27.64 -3.59 1.88
C THR A 279 -29.03 -4.22 1.94
N SER A 280 -30.00 -3.54 1.37
CA SER A 280 -31.39 -3.99 1.28
C SER A 280 -32.00 -3.47 -0.02
N ASN A 281 -31.71 -4.17 -1.11
CA ASN A 281 -32.16 -3.88 -2.46
C ASN A 281 -33.48 -4.59 -2.81
N GLY A 282 -34.07 -5.30 -1.85
CA GLY A 282 -35.30 -6.05 -2.08
C GLY A 282 -35.01 -7.36 -2.83
N GLU A 283 -33.83 -7.93 -2.61
CA GLU A 283 -33.56 -9.30 -3.04
C GLU A 283 -34.61 -10.21 -2.41
N SER A 284 -35.36 -10.90 -3.26
CA SER A 284 -36.36 -11.86 -2.80
C SER A 284 -35.62 -13.01 -2.15
N THR A 285 -35.66 -13.08 -0.82
CA THR A 285 -35.31 -14.30 -0.11
C THR A 285 -36.38 -15.34 -0.47
N SER A 286 -36.10 -16.17 -1.47
CA SER A 286 -36.90 -17.37 -1.66
C SER A 286 -36.53 -18.32 -0.52
N THR A 287 -37.45 -18.57 0.40
CA THR A 287 -37.35 -19.79 1.19
C THR A 287 -37.60 -20.92 0.21
N PHE A 288 -36.55 -21.69 -0.11
CA PHE A 288 -36.73 -22.92 -0.87
C PHE A 288 -37.51 -23.90 0.00
N HIS A 289 -38.81 -24.06 -0.27
CA HIS A 289 -39.59 -25.15 0.27
C HIS A 289 -39.32 -26.36 -0.62
N ALA A 290 -38.46 -27.27 -0.16
CA ALA A 290 -38.26 -28.56 -0.80
C ALA A 290 -39.54 -29.38 -0.61
N ASP A 291 -40.62 -29.11 -1.35
CA ASP A 291 -41.85 -29.90 -1.36
C ASP A 291 -42.17 -30.15 -2.84
N PHE A 292 -41.49 -31.14 -3.41
CA PHE A 292 -41.50 -31.41 -4.85
C PHE A 292 -42.79 -32.07 -5.31
N ASN A 293 -43.59 -32.63 -4.39
CA ASN A 293 -44.85 -33.29 -4.69
C ASN A 293 -46.09 -32.53 -4.18
N GLY A 294 -45.91 -31.45 -3.42
CA GLY A 294 -46.98 -30.59 -2.91
C GLY A 294 -47.77 -31.21 -1.75
N ASP A 295 -47.17 -32.16 -1.01
CA ASP A 295 -47.84 -32.85 0.09
C ASP A 295 -47.72 -32.12 1.45
N GLY A 296 -47.03 -30.98 1.47
CA GLY A 296 -46.82 -30.14 2.65
C GLY A 296 -45.67 -30.62 3.54
N LYS A 297 -44.87 -31.60 3.12
CA LYS A 297 -43.67 -32.05 3.84
C LYS A 297 -42.39 -31.60 3.14
N ALA A 298 -41.33 -31.46 3.94
CA ALA A 298 -40.01 -31.16 3.42
C ALA A 298 -39.33 -32.44 2.86
N ASP A 299 -39.18 -32.49 1.55
CA ASP A 299 -38.41 -33.41 0.73
C ASP A 299 -36.92 -33.07 0.66
N VAL A 300 -36.14 -33.94 0.03
CA VAL A 300 -34.71 -33.71 -0.22
C VAL A 300 -34.40 -33.87 -1.71
N GLY A 301 -33.72 -32.87 -2.28
CA GLY A 301 -33.14 -32.93 -3.62
C GLY A 301 -31.65 -33.23 -3.53
N VAL A 302 -31.16 -34.21 -4.29
CA VAL A 302 -29.74 -34.55 -4.41
C VAL A 302 -29.35 -34.43 -5.88
N LEU A 303 -28.61 -33.39 -6.22
CA LEU A 303 -27.89 -33.37 -7.47
C LEU A 303 -26.71 -34.36 -7.32
N TYR A 304 -26.48 -35.23 -8.30
CA TYR A 304 -25.43 -36.24 -8.29
C TYR A 304 -24.61 -36.19 -9.58
N ASP A 305 -23.29 -36.16 -9.42
CA ASP A 305 -22.32 -36.23 -10.51
C ASP A 305 -22.04 -37.69 -10.88
N TYR A 306 -22.36 -38.07 -12.12
CA TYR A 306 -22.01 -39.38 -12.68
C TYR A 306 -20.67 -39.37 -13.41
N GLY A 307 -19.97 -38.24 -13.41
CA GLY A 307 -18.72 -38.06 -14.12
C GLY A 307 -18.92 -38.07 -15.64
N ARG A 308 -17.97 -38.64 -16.37
CA ARG A 308 -17.96 -38.67 -17.83
C ARG A 308 -18.43 -40.02 -18.35
N ASN A 309 -19.43 -40.01 -19.23
CA ASN A 309 -19.97 -41.23 -19.84
C ASN A 309 -19.06 -41.78 -20.96
N ALA A 310 -19.43 -42.93 -21.52
CA ALA A 310 -18.67 -43.62 -22.58
C ALA A 310 -18.51 -42.79 -23.86
N ASP A 311 -19.46 -41.89 -24.14
CA ASP A 311 -19.43 -40.98 -25.29
C ASP A 311 -18.62 -39.69 -25.02
N GLY A 312 -18.02 -39.56 -23.84
CA GLY A 312 -17.20 -38.41 -23.46
C GLY A 312 -18.00 -37.18 -23.01
N LEU A 313 -19.27 -37.33 -22.65
CA LEU A 313 -20.12 -36.27 -22.11
C LEU A 313 -20.14 -36.32 -20.58
N TYR A 314 -20.10 -35.16 -19.92
CA TYR A 314 -20.32 -35.06 -18.47
C TYR A 314 -21.81 -35.22 -18.16
N GLN A 315 -22.11 -36.12 -17.21
CA GLN A 315 -23.47 -36.44 -16.83
C GLN A 315 -23.72 -36.09 -15.36
N THR A 316 -24.63 -35.17 -15.14
CA THR A 316 -25.22 -34.86 -13.83
C THR A 316 -26.69 -35.25 -13.83
N GLY A 317 -27.21 -35.70 -12.69
CA GLY A 317 -28.65 -35.93 -12.51
C GLY A 317 -29.19 -35.41 -11.18
N LEU A 318 -30.47 -35.09 -11.14
CA LEU A 318 -31.19 -34.67 -9.96
C LEU A 318 -32.08 -35.82 -9.46
N TRP A 319 -31.88 -36.20 -8.21
CA TRP A 319 -32.71 -37.15 -7.48
C TRP A 319 -33.57 -36.43 -6.46
N THR A 320 -34.79 -36.89 -6.27
CA THR A 320 -35.68 -36.45 -5.21
C THR A 320 -35.98 -37.60 -4.26
N TYR A 321 -35.97 -37.29 -2.97
CA TYR A 321 -36.33 -38.17 -1.87
C TYR A 321 -37.57 -37.56 -1.23
N LEU A 322 -38.74 -38.14 -1.53
CA LEU A 322 -40.01 -37.63 -1.03
C LEU A 322 -40.19 -38.02 0.44
N SER A 323 -40.56 -37.07 1.29
CA SER A 323 -40.70 -37.28 2.72
C SER A 323 -41.97 -38.05 3.04
N THR A 324 -41.85 -39.13 3.81
CA THR A 324 -43.02 -39.84 4.34
C THR A 324 -43.50 -39.23 5.67
N GLY A 325 -42.72 -38.32 6.26
CA GLY A 325 -42.93 -37.72 7.58
C GLY A 325 -42.18 -38.41 8.71
N SER A 326 -41.73 -39.66 8.51
CA SER A 326 -40.84 -40.40 9.42
C SER A 326 -39.55 -40.89 8.76
N GLY A 327 -39.41 -40.66 7.45
CA GLY A 327 -38.27 -41.04 6.62
C GLY A 327 -38.49 -40.56 5.18
N PHE A 328 -37.87 -41.24 4.22
CA PHE A 328 -37.98 -40.93 2.80
C PHE A 328 -38.44 -42.14 2.00
N ALA A 329 -39.21 -41.90 0.95
CA ALA A 329 -39.52 -42.89 -0.07
C ALA A 329 -38.27 -43.26 -0.88
N ASN A 330 -38.40 -44.29 -1.73
CA ASN A 330 -37.35 -44.65 -2.67
C ASN A 330 -36.99 -43.43 -3.56
N PRO A 331 -35.69 -43.17 -3.80
CA PRO A 331 -35.28 -42.03 -4.57
C PRO A 331 -35.80 -42.11 -6.01
N VAL A 332 -36.31 -40.98 -6.50
CA VAL A 332 -36.78 -40.83 -7.88
C VAL A 332 -35.80 -39.94 -8.64
N LYS A 333 -35.33 -40.39 -9.79
CA LYS A 333 -34.51 -39.54 -10.67
C LYS A 333 -35.44 -38.57 -11.38
N ALA A 334 -35.48 -37.33 -10.90
CA ALA A 334 -36.31 -36.28 -11.47
C ALA A 334 -35.78 -35.80 -12.82
N TRP A 335 -34.45 -35.83 -13.01
CA TRP A 335 -33.81 -35.36 -14.22
C TRP A 335 -32.38 -35.91 -14.38
N ASP A 336 -31.89 -36.03 -15.61
CA ASP A 336 -30.46 -36.07 -15.88
C ASP A 336 -30.09 -35.41 -17.22
N SER A 337 -28.92 -34.78 -17.25
CA SER A 337 -28.39 -33.98 -18.38
C SER A 337 -28.32 -34.71 -19.72
N VAL A 338 -28.08 -36.03 -19.72
CA VAL A 338 -27.95 -36.82 -20.94
C VAL A 338 -29.33 -37.34 -21.39
N GLY A 339 -30.10 -37.96 -20.50
CA GLY A 339 -31.42 -38.51 -20.78
C GLY A 339 -32.47 -37.46 -21.14
N SER A 340 -32.29 -36.22 -20.70
CA SER A 340 -33.15 -35.08 -21.03
C SER A 340 -32.80 -34.38 -22.34
N GLY A 341 -31.70 -34.75 -23.01
CA GLY A 341 -31.26 -34.15 -24.27
C GLY A 341 -30.59 -32.76 -24.14
N PHE A 342 -30.32 -32.28 -22.92
CA PHE A 342 -29.72 -30.96 -22.66
C PHE A 342 -28.18 -30.95 -22.68
N GLY A 343 -27.53 -32.06 -23.07
CA GLY A 343 -26.10 -32.11 -23.37
C GLY A 343 -25.19 -32.35 -22.16
N SER A 344 -23.90 -32.07 -22.33
CA SER A 344 -22.85 -32.37 -21.34
C SER A 344 -22.74 -31.28 -20.27
N TRP A 345 -23.19 -31.56 -19.04
CA TRP A 345 -23.11 -30.62 -17.91
C TRP A 345 -21.98 -30.99 -16.95
N ASN A 346 -21.03 -30.08 -16.75
CA ASN A 346 -19.97 -30.25 -15.76
C ASN A 346 -20.44 -29.71 -14.40
N TRP A 347 -20.48 -30.61 -13.42
CA TRP A 347 -20.86 -30.33 -12.03
C TRP A 347 -20.14 -29.11 -11.44
N ASP A 348 -18.83 -29.03 -11.59
CA ASP A 348 -17.96 -28.02 -10.95
C ASP A 348 -18.24 -26.57 -11.42
N ARG A 349 -19.02 -26.41 -12.50
CA ARG A 349 -19.40 -25.10 -13.04
C ARG A 349 -20.90 -24.81 -12.90
N SER A 350 -21.65 -25.68 -12.22
CA SER A 350 -23.08 -25.48 -11.98
C SER A 350 -23.29 -24.49 -10.84
N LYS A 351 -24.23 -23.56 -11.01
CA LYS A 351 -24.66 -22.62 -9.96
C LYS A 351 -26.15 -22.84 -9.69
N VAL A 352 -26.52 -22.95 -8.41
CA VAL A 352 -27.91 -22.91 -7.97
C VAL A 352 -28.20 -21.44 -7.65
N THR A 353 -29.11 -20.82 -8.40
CA THR A 353 -29.53 -19.43 -8.22
C THR A 353 -30.82 -19.33 -7.44
#